data_AF-A0A0F9RNE9-F1
#
_entry.id   AF-A0A0F9RNE9-F1
#
_cell.length_a   1.000
_cell.length_b   1.000
_cell.length_c   1.000
_cell.angle_alpha   90.00
_cell.angle_beta   90.00
_cell.angle_gamma   90.00
#
_symmetry.space_group_name_H-M   'P 1'
#
loop_
_entity.id
_entity.type
_entity.pdbx_description
1 polymer ?
#
loop_
_entity_poly.entity_id
_entity_poly.type
_entity_poly.pdbx_seq_one_letter_code
_entity_poly.pdbx_strand_id
1 'polypeptide(L)'
;MDLEDINEEIQRFTHRPRELVNHILKELRLIKKTFVSEGNPSLAKKTWIYRMIFSAQMFYMDGYDKLEYAVQYDQWIDVSRNKGMNYLSDGAFNKAYRCLGANLERHKSCRNELYYSSWNNFVDSEKMLDYLSNHLDYWNDPTDSYQLNLISHQIESLQLLYPFKLFSSMGSTISEKICSICEKRITSPRTDCIHENYGIYDGEMCFKMPRYKDIHHLAITRYPRDKALIFFPPEGRHYSFHNLRFLLTSHPSRFVIIDYDWIGRVRDFWEAAFVRQGDKLDVMGIIGLALE
;
A
#
# COMPACT_ATOMS: atom_id res chain seq x y z
N MET A 1 9.81 -1.92 -26.58
CA MET A 1 10.61 -1.29 -25.53
C MET A 1 11.72 -2.24 -25.17
N ASP A 2 12.95 -1.75 -25.11
CA ASP A 2 14.06 -2.48 -24.53
C ASP A 2 14.19 -2.23 -23.02
N LEU A 3 15.23 -2.77 -22.39
CA LEU A 3 15.46 -2.57 -20.95
C LEU A 3 15.82 -1.13 -20.57
N GLU A 4 16.39 -0.36 -21.48
CA GLU A 4 16.79 1.02 -21.20
C GLU A 4 15.57 1.93 -21.25
N ASP A 5 14.70 1.76 -22.24
CA ASP A 5 13.40 2.43 -22.30
C ASP A 5 12.59 2.21 -21.01
N ILE A 6 12.60 0.96 -20.52
CA ILE A 6 11.93 0.58 -19.28
C ILE A 6 12.57 1.27 -18.07
N ASN A 7 13.90 1.32 -18.01
CA ASN A 7 14.64 1.95 -16.93
C ASN A 7 14.31 3.44 -16.83
N GLU A 8 14.37 4.16 -17.94
CA GLU A 8 13.99 5.57 -18.00
C GLU A 8 12.55 5.79 -17.53
N GLU A 9 11.63 4.93 -17.97
CA GLU A 9 10.24 5.04 -17.58
C GLU A 9 10.04 4.81 -16.07
N ILE A 10 10.78 3.89 -15.44
CA ILE A 10 10.77 3.69 -13.98
C ILE A 10 11.23 4.96 -13.25
N GLN A 11 12.35 5.53 -13.70
CA GLN A 11 12.99 6.67 -13.07
C GLN A 11 12.12 7.93 -13.11
N ARG A 12 11.27 8.08 -14.14
CA ARG A 12 10.32 9.22 -14.21
C ARG A 12 9.35 9.30 -13.04
N PHE A 13 9.01 8.16 -12.42
CA PHE A 13 8.11 8.05 -11.27
C PHE A 13 6.89 9.00 -11.32
N THR A 14 6.09 8.89 -12.37
CA THR A 14 4.87 9.68 -12.57
C THR A 14 3.61 8.84 -12.35
N HIS A 15 2.44 9.48 -12.33
CA HIS A 15 1.18 8.76 -12.45
C HIS A 15 1.10 8.13 -13.84
N ARG A 16 0.99 6.80 -13.89
CA ARG A 16 0.97 6.02 -15.14
C ARG A 16 -0.41 5.39 -15.34
N PRO A 17 -1.00 5.49 -16.56
CA PRO A 17 -2.21 4.75 -16.89
C PRO A 17 -1.99 3.25 -16.68
N ARG A 18 -3.02 2.55 -16.18
CA ARG A 18 -2.95 1.12 -15.88
C ARG A 18 -2.61 0.29 -17.13
N GLU A 19 -3.02 0.75 -18.31
CA GLU A 19 -2.72 0.17 -19.60
C GLU A 19 -1.21 0.18 -19.90
N LEU A 20 -0.54 1.30 -19.62
CA LEU A 20 0.91 1.42 -19.78
C LEU A 20 1.63 0.47 -18.82
N VAL A 21 1.20 0.41 -17.56
CA VAL A 21 1.78 -0.51 -16.57
C VAL A 21 1.64 -1.97 -17.01
N ASN A 22 0.44 -2.37 -17.44
CA ASN A 22 0.19 -3.71 -17.95
C ASN A 22 1.04 -4.03 -19.19
N HIS A 23 1.22 -3.06 -20.08
CA HIS A 23 2.09 -3.20 -21.24
C HIS A 23 3.54 -3.45 -20.82
N ILE A 24 4.11 -2.61 -19.94
CA ILE A 24 5.49 -2.75 -19.47
C ILE A 24 5.72 -4.09 -18.75
N LEU A 25 4.79 -4.50 -17.88
CA LEU A 25 4.87 -5.80 -17.21
C LEU A 25 4.84 -6.98 -18.19
N LYS A 26 4.10 -6.84 -19.30
CA LYS A 26 4.07 -7.84 -20.38
C LYS A 26 5.41 -7.86 -21.14
N GLU A 27 5.96 -6.69 -21.49
CA GLU A 27 7.25 -6.58 -22.17
C GLU A 27 8.38 -7.15 -21.31
N LEU A 28 8.45 -6.83 -20.01
CA LEU A 28 9.42 -7.41 -19.08
C LEU A 28 9.38 -8.95 -19.06
N ARG A 29 8.19 -9.56 -19.17
CA ARG A 29 8.06 -11.03 -19.25
C ARG A 29 8.62 -11.59 -20.56
N LEU A 30 8.45 -10.88 -21.68
CA LEU A 30 8.99 -11.29 -22.97
C LEU A 30 10.51 -11.16 -22.98
N ILE A 31 11.04 -10.02 -22.55
CA ILE A 31 12.47 -9.75 -22.42
C ILE A 31 13.14 -10.79 -21.51
N LYS A 32 12.52 -11.12 -20.37
CA LYS A 32 13.01 -12.16 -19.47
C LYS A 32 13.18 -13.51 -20.19
N LYS A 33 12.17 -13.94 -20.96
CA LYS A 33 12.24 -15.22 -21.69
C LYS A 33 13.41 -15.26 -22.65
N THR A 34 13.65 -14.16 -23.37
CA THR A 34 14.80 -14.01 -24.26
C THR A 34 16.12 -14.19 -23.48
N PHE A 35 16.33 -13.45 -22.40
CA PHE A 35 17.57 -13.56 -21.62
C PHE A 35 17.79 -14.93 -20.99
N VAL A 36 16.72 -15.60 -20.55
CA VAL A 36 16.83 -16.98 -20.04
C VAL A 36 17.25 -17.93 -21.16
N SER A 37 16.64 -17.82 -22.35
CA SER A 37 16.99 -18.67 -23.50
C SER A 37 18.41 -18.45 -24.01
N GLU A 38 18.94 -17.24 -23.85
CA GLU A 38 20.32 -16.88 -24.22
C GLU A 38 21.34 -17.23 -23.13
N GLY A 39 20.92 -17.74 -21.97
CA GLY A 39 21.83 -18.06 -20.87
C GLY A 39 22.40 -16.82 -20.16
N ASN A 40 21.63 -15.73 -20.11
CA ASN A 40 22.00 -14.46 -19.46
C ASN A 40 21.24 -14.25 -18.12
N PRO A 41 21.58 -15.00 -17.05
CA PRO A 41 20.85 -14.96 -15.78
C PRO A 41 20.92 -13.59 -15.08
N SER A 42 22.00 -12.84 -15.28
CA SER A 42 22.14 -11.47 -14.72
C SER A 42 21.11 -10.51 -15.29
N LEU A 43 20.91 -10.54 -16.62
CA LEU A 43 19.89 -9.71 -17.28
C LEU A 43 18.47 -10.20 -16.96
N ALA A 44 18.26 -11.51 -16.87
CA ALA A 44 16.99 -12.07 -16.40
C ALA A 44 16.68 -11.58 -14.96
N LYS A 45 17.65 -11.59 -14.05
CA LYS A 45 17.52 -11.02 -12.70
C LYS A 45 17.15 -9.53 -12.75
N LYS A 46 17.78 -8.75 -13.63
CA LYS A 46 17.47 -7.32 -13.81
C LYS A 46 16.00 -7.10 -14.21
N THR A 47 15.43 -7.95 -15.07
CA THR A 47 13.99 -7.86 -15.41
C THR A 47 13.08 -8.06 -14.20
N TRP A 48 13.44 -8.97 -13.29
CA TRP A 48 12.68 -9.20 -12.06
C TRP A 48 12.75 -7.98 -11.14
N ILE A 49 13.94 -7.38 -10.98
CA ILE A 49 14.14 -6.18 -10.17
C ILE A 49 13.24 -5.05 -10.70
N TYR A 50 13.29 -4.78 -12.01
CA TYR A 50 12.46 -3.75 -12.63
C TYR A 50 10.97 -4.01 -12.45
N ARG A 51 10.54 -5.27 -12.52
CA ARG A 51 9.15 -5.66 -12.26
C ARG A 51 8.72 -5.33 -10.83
N MET A 52 9.58 -5.57 -9.84
CA MET A 52 9.29 -5.25 -8.44
C MET A 52 9.29 -3.75 -8.19
N ILE A 53 10.24 -2.99 -8.75
CA ILE A 53 10.26 -1.53 -8.63
C ILE A 53 8.97 -0.95 -9.21
N PHE A 54 8.59 -1.35 -10.42
CA PHE A 54 7.32 -0.92 -11.03
C PHE A 54 6.11 -1.25 -10.16
N SER A 55 6.07 -2.46 -9.60
CA SER A 55 4.96 -2.91 -8.76
C SER A 55 4.89 -2.07 -7.47
N ALA A 56 6.03 -1.81 -6.82
CA ALA A 56 6.10 -0.97 -5.63
C ALA A 56 5.57 0.45 -5.91
N GLN A 57 6.06 1.09 -6.98
CA GLN A 57 5.62 2.41 -7.43
C GLN A 57 4.12 2.44 -7.76
N MET A 58 3.62 1.44 -8.49
CA MET A 58 2.20 1.35 -8.86
C MET A 58 1.32 1.20 -7.63
N PHE A 59 1.63 0.26 -6.73
CA PHE A 59 0.85 0.07 -5.51
C PHE A 59 0.86 1.31 -4.62
N TYR A 60 2.00 2.00 -4.52
CA TYR A 60 2.08 3.26 -3.81
C TYR A 60 1.13 4.32 -4.40
N MET A 61 1.20 4.54 -5.72
CA MET A 61 0.37 5.53 -6.42
C MET A 61 -1.12 5.20 -6.32
N ASP A 62 -1.50 3.95 -6.56
CA ASP A 62 -2.87 3.45 -6.41
C ASP A 62 -3.37 3.58 -4.96
N GLY A 63 -2.48 3.37 -3.99
CA GLY A 63 -2.75 3.58 -2.57
C GLY A 63 -3.07 5.04 -2.27
N TYR A 64 -2.24 5.94 -2.76
CA TYR A 64 -2.39 7.37 -2.55
C TYR A 64 -3.64 7.93 -3.26
N ASP A 65 -3.90 7.55 -4.51
CA ASP A 65 -5.10 7.99 -5.26
C ASP A 65 -6.39 7.60 -4.53
N LYS A 66 -6.47 6.38 -3.99
CA LYS A 66 -7.62 5.92 -3.21
C LYS A 66 -7.75 6.67 -1.89
N LEU A 67 -6.63 6.98 -1.23
CA LEU A 67 -6.63 7.75 0.01
C LEU A 67 -7.13 9.18 -0.23
N GLU A 68 -6.59 9.84 -1.25
CA GLU A 68 -6.95 11.20 -1.65
C GLU A 68 -8.45 11.27 -2.01
N TYR A 69 -8.93 10.31 -2.79
CA TYR A 69 -10.35 10.20 -3.13
C TYR A 69 -11.23 9.99 -1.88
N ALA A 70 -10.80 9.15 -0.92
CA ALA A 70 -11.53 8.93 0.33
C ALA A 70 -11.63 10.21 1.17
N VAL A 71 -10.54 10.99 1.26
CA VAL A 71 -10.51 12.25 2.00
C VAL A 71 -11.37 13.33 1.33
N GLN A 72 -11.27 13.48 0.01
CA GLN A 72 -12.12 14.40 -0.74
C GLN A 72 -13.61 14.05 -0.56
N TYR A 73 -13.94 12.76 -0.52
CA TYR A 73 -15.29 12.29 -0.26
C TYR A 73 -15.78 12.66 1.15
N ASP A 74 -14.95 12.53 2.18
CA ASP A 74 -15.28 12.95 3.55
C ASP A 74 -15.51 14.47 3.65
N GLN A 75 -14.63 15.27 3.03
CA GLN A 75 -14.78 16.73 2.99
C GLN A 75 -16.11 17.14 2.32
N TRP A 76 -16.49 16.47 1.24
CA TRP A 76 -17.76 16.70 0.56
C TRP A 76 -18.98 16.39 1.44
N ILE A 77 -18.96 15.28 2.18
CA ILE A 77 -20.03 14.94 3.13
C ILE A 77 -20.19 16.04 4.19
N ASP A 78 -19.07 16.51 4.75
CA ASP A 78 -19.09 17.54 5.80
C ASP A 78 -19.69 18.86 5.28
N VAL A 79 -19.28 19.30 4.08
CA VAL A 79 -19.85 20.50 3.44
C VAL A 79 -21.34 20.32 3.15
N SER A 80 -21.74 19.15 2.64
CA SER A 80 -23.13 18.86 2.27
C SER A 80 -24.07 18.87 3.48
N ARG A 81 -23.58 18.40 4.64
CA ARG A 81 -24.31 18.46 5.92
C ARG A 81 -24.41 19.88 6.47
N ASN A 82 -23.35 20.68 6.33
CA ASN A 82 -23.29 22.03 6.89
C ASN A 82 -23.99 23.10 6.04
N LYS A 83 -24.11 22.93 4.72
CA LYS A 83 -24.66 23.95 3.81
C LYS A 83 -26.10 23.70 3.31
N GLY A 84 -26.74 22.59 3.71
CA GLY A 84 -28.09 22.25 3.27
C GLY A 84 -28.23 22.14 1.75
N MET A 85 -27.84 20.99 1.17
CA MET A 85 -28.17 20.42 -0.16
C MET A 85 -28.38 21.28 -1.44
N ASN A 86 -28.15 22.60 -1.46
CA ASN A 86 -28.63 23.46 -2.57
C ASN A 86 -27.55 23.95 -3.55
N TYR A 87 -26.30 23.49 -3.48
CA TYR A 87 -25.22 24.07 -4.29
C TYR A 87 -24.20 23.07 -4.82
N LEU A 88 -24.58 22.10 -5.66
CA LEU A 88 -23.58 21.37 -6.47
C LEU A 88 -24.17 20.95 -7.83
N SER A 89 -24.15 21.89 -8.78
CA SER A 89 -24.51 21.69 -10.17
C SER A 89 -23.28 21.59 -11.08
N ASP A 90 -22.21 20.92 -10.66
CA ASP A 90 -21.03 20.71 -11.52
C ASP A 90 -21.07 19.37 -12.25
N GLY A 91 -20.91 19.43 -13.57
CA GLY A 91 -21.18 18.33 -14.52
C GLY A 91 -20.32 17.07 -14.35
N ALA A 92 -19.15 17.16 -13.71
CA ALA A 92 -18.34 15.97 -13.37
C ALA A 92 -18.99 15.13 -12.24
N PHE A 93 -19.70 15.79 -11.34
CA PHE A 93 -20.36 15.19 -10.17
C PHE A 93 -21.63 14.43 -10.56
N ASN A 94 -22.38 14.89 -11.57
CA ASN A 94 -23.59 14.23 -12.08
C ASN A 94 -23.32 12.82 -12.66
N LYS A 95 -22.09 12.53 -13.09
CA LYS A 95 -21.69 11.21 -13.58
C LYS A 95 -21.45 10.21 -12.44
N ALA A 96 -20.89 10.68 -11.31
CA ALA A 96 -20.76 9.90 -10.08
C ALA A 96 -22.11 9.74 -9.37
N TYR A 97 -22.93 10.80 -9.32
CA TYR A 97 -24.27 10.80 -8.71
C TYR A 97 -25.26 9.88 -9.43
N ARG A 98 -25.20 9.78 -10.78
CA ARG A 98 -26.04 8.83 -11.55
C ARG A 98 -25.65 7.37 -11.38
N CYS A 99 -24.40 7.07 -11.00
CA CYS A 99 -23.99 5.69 -10.71
C CYS A 99 -24.21 5.29 -9.24
N LEU A 100 -24.36 6.26 -8.32
CA LEU A 100 -24.31 6.02 -6.87
C LEU A 100 -25.52 6.54 -6.09
N GLY A 101 -26.51 7.14 -6.75
CA GLY A 101 -27.74 7.63 -6.11
C GLY A 101 -28.68 6.51 -5.67
N ALA A 102 -28.49 5.99 -4.45
CA ALA A 102 -29.49 5.51 -3.48
C ALA A 102 -28.88 4.55 -2.44
N ASN A 103 -28.15 5.05 -1.44
CA ASN A 103 -28.14 4.56 -0.05
C ASN A 103 -27.03 5.23 0.78
N LEU A 104 -27.38 5.89 1.88
CA LEU A 104 -26.42 6.47 2.83
C LEU A 104 -25.50 5.39 3.46
N GLU A 105 -25.98 4.16 3.59
CA GLU A 105 -25.20 3.00 4.06
C GLU A 105 -24.21 2.49 3.00
N ARG A 106 -24.61 2.46 1.72
CA ARG A 106 -23.73 2.12 0.59
C ARG A 106 -22.57 3.10 0.47
N HIS A 107 -22.85 4.38 0.71
CA HIS A 107 -21.85 5.44 0.77
C HIS A 107 -20.82 5.27 1.91
N LYS A 108 -21.24 4.86 3.12
CA LYS A 108 -20.33 4.55 4.23
C LYS A 108 -19.46 3.32 3.94
N SER A 109 -20.03 2.29 3.29
CA SER A 109 -19.29 1.11 2.83
C SER A 109 -18.21 1.51 1.82
N CYS A 110 -18.58 2.26 0.76
CA CYS A 110 -17.64 2.70 -0.26
C CYS A 110 -16.48 3.54 0.30
N ARG A 111 -16.74 4.42 1.29
CA ARG A 111 -15.68 5.19 1.94
C ARG A 111 -14.70 4.31 2.71
N ASN A 112 -15.19 3.43 3.59
CA ASN A 112 -14.32 2.55 4.37
C ASN A 112 -13.57 1.57 3.45
N GLU A 113 -14.19 1.13 2.36
CA GLU A 113 -13.56 0.35 1.30
C GLU A 113 -12.39 1.09 0.63
N LEU A 114 -12.48 2.40 0.42
CA LEU A 114 -11.39 3.19 -0.16
C LEU A 114 -10.18 3.32 0.78
N TYR A 115 -10.40 3.64 2.06
CA TYR A 115 -9.32 3.66 3.05
C TYR A 115 -8.69 2.28 3.22
N TYR A 116 -9.50 1.22 3.29
CA TYR A 116 -9.00 -0.15 3.38
C TYR A 116 -8.24 -0.59 2.12
N SER A 117 -8.75 -0.26 0.94
CA SER A 117 -8.08 -0.55 -0.33
C SER A 117 -6.80 0.25 -0.49
N SER A 118 -6.76 1.49 -0.01
CA SER A 118 -5.54 2.29 0.04
C SER A 118 -4.48 1.63 0.93
N TRP A 119 -4.84 1.26 2.17
CA TRP A 119 -3.98 0.52 3.10
C TRP A 119 -3.42 -0.75 2.47
N ASN A 120 -4.26 -1.57 1.82
CA ASN A 120 -3.79 -2.80 1.20
C ASN A 120 -2.77 -2.56 0.10
N ASN A 121 -2.90 -1.49 -0.72
CA ASN A 121 -1.85 -1.20 -1.70
C ASN A 121 -0.57 -0.73 -1.01
N PHE A 122 -0.64 0.03 0.09
CA PHE A 122 0.57 0.38 0.84
C PHE A 122 1.26 -0.87 1.41
N VAL A 123 0.49 -1.82 1.95
CA VAL A 123 1.01 -3.11 2.41
C VAL A 123 1.63 -3.91 1.26
N ASP A 124 1.02 -3.91 0.07
CA ASP A 124 1.58 -4.62 -1.09
C ASP A 124 2.83 -3.92 -1.65
N SER A 125 2.88 -2.60 -1.64
CA SER A 125 4.08 -1.83 -1.98
C SER A 125 5.22 -2.11 -1.00
N GLU A 126 4.95 -2.12 0.31
CA GLU A 126 5.90 -2.50 1.36
C GLU A 126 6.46 -3.92 1.14
N LYS A 127 5.61 -4.90 0.78
CA LYS A 127 6.09 -6.25 0.43
C LYS A 127 7.05 -6.24 -0.77
N MET A 128 6.78 -5.43 -1.80
CA MET A 128 7.68 -5.33 -2.96
C MET A 128 9.03 -4.73 -2.56
N LEU A 129 9.03 -3.71 -1.69
CA LEU A 129 10.23 -3.09 -1.13
C LEU A 129 11.05 -4.09 -0.29
N ASP A 130 10.40 -4.87 0.56
CA ASP A 130 11.06 -5.92 1.36
C ASP A 130 11.77 -6.94 0.46
N TYR A 131 11.11 -7.37 -0.62
CA TYR A 131 11.72 -8.25 -1.62
C TYR A 131 12.89 -7.60 -2.35
N LEU A 132 12.78 -6.31 -2.69
CA LEU A 132 13.85 -5.55 -3.33
C LEU A 132 15.07 -5.37 -2.42
N SER A 133 14.88 -5.21 -1.12
CA SER A 133 15.97 -4.96 -0.15
C SER A 133 17.02 -6.07 -0.12
N ASN A 134 16.64 -7.31 -0.49
CA ASN A 134 17.55 -8.46 -0.62
C ASN A 134 18.46 -8.39 -1.86
N HIS A 135 18.20 -7.45 -2.78
CA HIS A 135 18.85 -7.40 -4.09
C HIS A 135 19.31 -6.00 -4.51
N LEU A 136 18.82 -4.96 -3.83
CA LEU A 136 19.10 -3.57 -4.11
C LEU A 136 19.22 -2.82 -2.77
N ASP A 137 20.36 -2.18 -2.54
CA ASP A 137 20.55 -1.30 -1.39
C ASP A 137 19.98 0.09 -1.70
N TYR A 138 18.65 0.18 -1.82
CA TYR A 138 17.97 1.43 -2.14
C TYR A 138 17.92 2.42 -0.97
N TRP A 139 18.20 1.95 0.26
CA TRP A 139 18.22 2.80 1.46
C TRP A 139 19.40 3.75 1.46
N ASN A 140 20.55 3.28 0.94
CA ASN A 140 21.78 4.05 0.87
C ASN A 140 22.03 4.67 -0.52
N ASP A 141 21.08 4.59 -1.45
CA ASP A 141 21.18 5.23 -2.76
C ASP A 141 20.98 6.75 -2.62
N PRO A 142 22.05 7.58 -2.77
CA PRO A 142 21.94 9.03 -2.59
C PRO A 142 21.14 9.68 -3.73
N THR A 143 20.97 9.00 -4.86
CA THR A 143 20.20 9.52 -6.00
C THR A 143 18.71 9.26 -5.86
N ASP A 144 18.35 8.26 -5.03
CA ASP A 144 17.02 7.62 -4.98
C ASP A 144 16.38 7.56 -6.37
N SER A 145 17.14 7.04 -7.34
CA SER A 145 16.82 7.14 -8.79
C SER A 145 15.45 6.56 -9.14
N TYR A 146 14.97 5.63 -8.33
CA TYR A 146 13.69 4.95 -8.47
C TYR A 146 12.64 5.38 -7.43
N GLN A 147 12.97 6.36 -6.58
CA GLN A 147 12.10 6.91 -5.54
C GLN A 147 11.65 5.87 -4.50
N LEU A 148 12.43 4.80 -4.32
CA LEU A 148 12.09 3.71 -3.42
C LEU A 148 12.25 4.13 -1.96
N ASN A 149 13.26 4.95 -1.68
CA ASN A 149 13.49 5.48 -0.34
C ASN A 149 12.35 6.43 0.05
N LEU A 150 11.96 7.33 -0.85
CA LEU A 150 10.77 8.17 -0.71
C LEU A 150 9.51 7.33 -0.44
N ILE A 151 9.22 6.34 -1.28
CA ILE A 151 8.03 5.49 -1.15
C ILE A 151 8.02 4.78 0.20
N SER A 152 9.16 4.22 0.61
CA SER A 152 9.28 3.50 1.89
C SER A 152 8.96 4.40 3.08
N HIS A 153 9.54 5.60 3.12
CA HIS A 153 9.28 6.59 4.17
C HIS A 153 7.82 7.06 4.18
N GLN A 154 7.25 7.29 3.00
CA GLN A 154 5.84 7.70 2.86
C GLN A 154 4.89 6.63 3.38
N ILE A 155 5.10 5.37 3.01
CA ILE A 155 4.25 4.27 3.44
C ILE A 155 4.28 4.13 4.96
N GLU A 156 5.48 4.13 5.55
CA GLU A 156 5.62 4.03 7.01
C GLU A 156 4.89 5.19 7.71
N SER A 157 5.10 6.41 7.21
CA SER A 157 4.46 7.62 7.71
C SER A 157 2.94 7.57 7.63
N LEU A 158 2.40 7.20 6.47
CA LEU A 158 0.96 7.09 6.24
C LEU A 158 0.35 5.99 7.12
N GLN A 159 1.00 4.82 7.20
CA GLN A 159 0.51 3.70 8.00
C GLN A 159 0.44 4.03 9.50
N LEU A 160 1.32 4.90 10.03
CA LEU A 160 1.24 5.37 11.43
C LEU A 160 -0.03 6.19 11.70
N LEU A 161 -0.48 6.96 10.71
CA LEU A 161 -1.69 7.80 10.80
C LEU A 161 -2.98 6.99 10.62
N TYR A 162 -2.91 5.80 10.04
CA TYR A 162 -4.06 4.90 9.97
C TYR A 162 -4.52 4.46 11.38
N PRO A 163 -5.84 4.37 11.61
CA PRO A 163 -6.41 3.97 12.88
C PRO A 163 -6.39 2.44 13.10
N PHE A 164 -5.84 1.66 12.16
CA PHE A 164 -5.76 0.21 12.28
C PHE A 164 -4.71 -0.19 13.33
N LYS A 165 -5.17 -0.76 14.45
CA LYS A 165 -4.29 -1.16 15.58
C LYS A 165 -4.40 -2.63 15.95
N LEU A 166 -5.40 -3.35 15.45
CA LEU A 166 -5.64 -4.76 15.74
C LEU A 166 -5.70 -5.55 14.45
N PHE A 167 -4.94 -6.63 14.42
CA PHE A 167 -4.78 -7.48 13.25
C PHE A 167 -4.90 -8.94 13.66
N SER A 168 -5.34 -9.78 12.72
CA SER A 168 -5.42 -11.21 12.93
C SER A 168 -4.16 -11.90 12.42
N SER A 169 -3.67 -12.87 13.18
CA SER A 169 -2.49 -13.67 12.86
C SER A 169 -2.81 -15.14 13.07
N MET A 170 -2.52 -15.96 12.07
CA MET A 170 -2.78 -17.40 12.13
C MET A 170 -1.56 -18.15 12.66
N GLY A 171 -1.78 -19.01 13.66
CA GLY A 171 -0.82 -20.02 14.09
C GLY A 171 -1.16 -21.37 13.49
N SER A 172 -0.22 -21.99 12.79
CA SER A 172 -0.42 -23.26 12.09
C SER A 172 0.85 -24.12 12.04
N THR A 173 0.69 -25.44 11.91
CA THR A 173 1.79 -26.37 11.62
C THR A 173 2.07 -26.43 10.13
N ILE A 174 3.34 -26.27 9.76
CA ILE A 174 3.83 -26.47 8.40
C ILE A 174 4.30 -27.93 8.27
N SER A 175 3.70 -28.71 7.38
CA SER A 175 4.13 -30.10 7.13
C SER A 175 5.34 -30.18 6.22
N GLU A 176 5.35 -29.36 5.17
CA GLU A 176 6.42 -29.28 4.18
C GLU A 176 6.45 -27.90 3.54
N LYS A 177 7.53 -27.61 2.81
CA LYS A 177 7.63 -26.45 1.92
C LYS A 177 7.87 -26.92 0.49
N ILE A 178 7.38 -26.17 -0.49
CA ILE A 178 7.65 -26.42 -1.91
C ILE A 178 8.46 -25.25 -2.45
N CYS A 179 9.62 -25.53 -3.04
CA CYS A 179 10.41 -24.52 -3.73
C CYS A 179 9.70 -24.05 -5.00
N SER A 180 9.51 -22.75 -5.20
CA SER A 180 8.87 -22.22 -6.41
C SER A 180 9.71 -22.34 -7.69
N ILE A 181 11.00 -22.64 -7.58
CA ILE A 181 11.92 -22.75 -8.74
C ILE A 181 12.03 -24.18 -9.24
N CYS A 182 12.30 -25.14 -8.35
CA CYS A 182 12.49 -26.55 -8.73
C CYS A 182 11.38 -27.49 -8.26
N GLU A 183 10.34 -26.98 -7.62
CA GLU A 183 9.18 -27.74 -7.13
C GLU A 183 9.52 -28.86 -6.13
N LYS A 184 10.78 -28.92 -5.66
CA LYS A 184 11.23 -29.90 -4.68
C LYS A 184 10.45 -29.70 -3.37
N ARG A 185 9.94 -30.82 -2.85
CA ARG A 185 9.34 -30.90 -1.51
C ARG A 185 10.44 -30.92 -0.46
N ILE A 186 10.33 -30.02 0.51
CA ILE A 186 11.29 -29.79 1.58
C ILE A 186 10.58 -30.11 2.90
N THR A 187 10.91 -31.24 3.51
CA THR A 187 10.35 -31.69 4.80
C THR A 187 11.32 -31.46 5.96
N SER A 188 12.61 -31.25 5.66
CA SER A 188 13.66 -30.98 6.65
C SER A 188 14.84 -30.21 6.02
N PRO A 189 15.75 -29.61 6.82
CA PRO A 189 16.97 -28.97 6.31
C PRO A 189 17.86 -29.90 5.48
N ARG A 190 17.83 -31.22 5.75
CA ARG A 190 18.62 -32.21 4.99
C ARG A 190 18.05 -32.49 3.60
N THR A 191 16.76 -32.24 3.40
CA THR A 191 16.06 -32.43 2.13
C THR A 191 15.97 -31.14 1.31
N ASP A 192 16.63 -30.07 1.74
CA ASP A 192 16.53 -28.77 1.09
C ASP A 192 17.05 -28.81 -0.36
N CYS A 193 16.62 -27.85 -1.18
CA CYS A 193 17.20 -27.60 -2.50
C CYS A 193 18.32 -26.56 -2.40
N ILE A 194 19.12 -26.45 -3.46
CA ILE A 194 20.19 -25.44 -3.56
C ILE A 194 19.65 -24.00 -3.73
N HIS A 195 18.34 -23.82 -3.96
CA HIS A 195 17.75 -22.50 -4.11
C HIS A 195 17.55 -21.84 -2.74
N GLU A 196 18.17 -20.69 -2.57
CA GLU A 196 18.03 -19.84 -1.39
C GLU A 196 16.65 -19.20 -1.38
N ASN A 197 16.05 -19.08 -0.20
CA ASN A 197 14.77 -18.38 -0.08
C ASN A 197 14.98 -16.90 -0.35
N TYR A 198 14.14 -16.31 -1.20
CA TYR A 198 14.30 -14.96 -1.75
C TYR A 198 15.46 -14.78 -2.75
N GLY A 199 16.17 -15.85 -3.15
CA GLY A 199 17.14 -15.75 -4.25
C GLY A 199 16.44 -15.63 -5.62
N ILE A 200 17.06 -14.95 -6.60
CA ILE A 200 16.52 -14.83 -7.96
C ILE A 200 17.22 -15.79 -8.92
N TYR A 201 16.43 -16.62 -9.60
CA TYR A 201 16.86 -17.64 -10.55
C TYR A 201 16.04 -17.48 -11.85
N ASP A 202 16.71 -17.32 -12.99
CA ASP A 202 16.07 -17.14 -14.31
C ASP A 202 15.00 -16.03 -14.34
N GLY A 203 15.27 -14.96 -13.60
CA GLY A 203 14.36 -13.81 -13.48
C GLY A 203 13.08 -14.10 -12.68
N GLU A 204 13.09 -15.11 -11.81
CA GLU A 204 12.04 -15.38 -10.83
C GLU A 204 12.63 -15.55 -9.43
N MET A 205 11.93 -15.04 -8.42
CA MET A 205 12.36 -15.17 -7.03
C MET A 205 11.88 -16.50 -6.44
N CYS A 206 12.77 -17.16 -5.72
CA CYS A 206 12.52 -18.40 -5.02
C CYS A 206 11.73 -18.13 -3.74
N PHE A 207 10.58 -18.79 -3.62
CA PHE A 207 9.81 -18.89 -2.40
C PHE A 207 9.76 -20.35 -1.96
N LYS A 208 10.09 -20.60 -0.70
CA LYS A 208 9.81 -21.87 -0.03
C LYS A 208 8.39 -21.83 0.52
N MET A 209 7.42 -22.11 -0.34
CA MET A 209 5.99 -21.99 -0.06
C MET A 209 5.54 -23.03 0.98
N PRO A 210 5.04 -22.62 2.15
CA PRO A 210 4.60 -23.56 3.17
C PRO A 210 3.31 -24.27 2.76
N ARG A 211 3.23 -25.58 3.01
CA ARG A 211 1.98 -26.34 3.05
C ARG A 211 1.54 -26.48 4.49
N TYR A 212 0.41 -25.85 4.80
CA TYR A 212 -0.18 -25.90 6.12
C TYR A 212 -0.93 -27.21 6.31
N LYS A 213 -0.71 -27.86 7.45
CA LYS A 213 -1.38 -29.10 7.84
C LYS A 213 -2.56 -28.82 8.75
N ASP A 214 -2.27 -28.16 9.87
CA ASP A 214 -3.24 -27.91 10.94
C ASP A 214 -3.20 -26.41 11.32
N ILE A 215 -4.37 -25.80 11.43
CA ILE A 215 -4.52 -24.44 11.97
C ILE A 215 -4.82 -24.59 13.47
N HIS A 216 -3.97 -24.00 14.31
CA HIS A 216 -4.08 -24.12 15.77
C HIS A 216 -4.93 -23.01 16.38
N HIS A 217 -4.70 -21.78 15.92
CA HIS A 217 -5.32 -20.60 16.51
C HIS A 217 -5.31 -19.41 15.56
N LEU A 218 -6.21 -18.47 15.84
CA LEU A 218 -6.19 -17.11 15.32
C LEU A 218 -5.91 -16.17 16.50
N ALA A 219 -4.78 -15.49 16.46
CA ALA A 219 -4.39 -14.50 17.46
C ALA A 219 -4.77 -13.09 17.00
N ILE A 220 -5.12 -12.22 17.94
CA ILE A 220 -5.27 -10.79 17.71
C ILE A 220 -3.98 -10.11 18.20
N THR A 221 -3.33 -9.34 17.33
CA THR A 221 -2.03 -8.68 17.62
C THR A 221 -2.03 -7.22 17.19
N ARG A 222 -1.19 -6.42 17.84
CA ARG A 222 -0.90 -5.02 17.46
C ARG A 222 0.26 -4.90 16.48
N TYR A 223 1.10 -5.93 16.41
CA TYR A 223 2.31 -5.98 15.58
C TYR A 223 2.25 -7.22 14.70
N PRO A 224 1.46 -7.19 13.61
CA PRO A 224 1.31 -8.34 12.72
C PRO A 224 2.52 -8.50 11.81
N ARG A 225 2.76 -9.74 11.37
CA ARG A 225 3.57 -9.99 10.17
C ARG A 225 2.80 -9.64 8.89
N ASP A 226 1.49 -9.92 8.86
CA ASP A 226 0.61 -9.59 7.75
C ASP A 226 -0.33 -8.43 8.12
N LYS A 227 0.00 -7.24 7.65
CA LYS A 227 -0.75 -6.00 7.88
C LYS A 227 -2.09 -5.95 7.13
N ALA A 228 -2.34 -6.83 6.16
CA ALA A 228 -3.60 -6.83 5.40
C ALA A 228 -4.79 -7.36 6.21
N LEU A 229 -4.53 -8.17 7.24
CA LEU A 229 -5.57 -8.87 8.00
C LEU A 229 -6.08 -8.04 9.18
N ILE A 230 -6.74 -6.92 8.89
CA ILE A 230 -7.27 -5.98 9.89
C ILE A 230 -8.49 -6.55 10.61
N PHE A 231 -8.54 -6.38 11.92
CA PHE A 231 -9.74 -6.64 12.71
C PHE A 231 -10.64 -5.40 12.69
N PHE A 232 -11.86 -5.54 12.16
CA PHE A 232 -12.84 -4.47 12.14
C PHE A 232 -13.67 -4.43 13.43
N PRO A 233 -14.02 -3.25 13.95
CA PRO A 233 -14.95 -3.13 15.07
C PRO A 233 -16.30 -3.78 14.75
N PRO A 234 -17.03 -4.28 15.76
CA PRO A 234 -18.40 -4.78 15.57
C PRO A 234 -19.33 -3.68 15.07
N GLU A 235 -20.48 -4.08 14.51
CA GLU A 235 -21.46 -3.19 13.87
C GLU A 235 -21.76 -1.93 14.68
N GLY A 236 -21.83 -0.78 13.98
CA GLY A 236 -22.07 0.53 14.57
C GLY A 236 -20.82 1.28 15.05
N ARG A 237 -19.65 0.63 15.12
CA ARG A 237 -18.35 1.31 15.36
C ARG A 237 -17.53 1.39 14.09
N HIS A 238 -16.95 2.56 13.83
CA HIS A 238 -16.12 2.81 12.66
C HIS A 238 -14.77 3.40 13.06
N TYR A 239 -13.76 3.09 12.25
CA TYR A 239 -12.47 3.73 12.37
C TYR A 239 -12.56 5.22 11.99
N SER A 240 -11.79 6.02 12.72
CA SER A 240 -11.67 7.46 12.55
C SER A 240 -10.40 7.78 11.75
N PHE A 241 -10.55 8.37 10.57
CA PHE A 241 -9.42 8.68 9.66
C PHE A 241 -9.00 10.16 9.71
N HIS A 242 -9.29 10.86 10.82
CA HIS A 242 -9.03 12.29 10.99
C HIS A 242 -7.56 12.68 10.78
N ASN A 243 -6.62 11.87 11.26
CA ASN A 243 -5.18 12.11 11.08
C ASN A 243 -4.77 12.16 9.60
N LEU A 244 -5.30 11.24 8.78
CA LEU A 244 -5.03 11.19 7.34
C LEU A 244 -5.67 12.35 6.60
N ARG A 245 -6.90 12.71 6.99
CA ARG A 245 -7.59 13.88 6.43
C ARG A 245 -6.85 15.17 6.76
N PHE A 246 -6.36 15.32 8.00
CA PHE A 246 -5.56 16.45 8.42
C PHE A 246 -4.29 16.54 7.57
N LEU A 247 -3.54 15.43 7.46
CA LEU A 247 -2.35 15.35 6.62
C LEU A 247 -2.64 15.81 5.19
N LEU A 248 -3.61 15.20 4.51
CA LEU A 248 -3.86 15.50 3.09
C LEU A 248 -4.39 16.91 2.85
N THR A 249 -4.99 17.54 3.87
CA THR A 249 -5.41 18.94 3.79
C THR A 249 -4.23 19.89 3.98
N SER A 250 -3.28 19.56 4.86
CA SER A 250 -2.11 20.40 5.17
C SER A 250 -0.91 20.16 4.23
N HIS A 251 -0.76 18.94 3.71
CA HIS A 251 0.33 18.48 2.86
C HIS A 251 -0.25 17.59 1.75
N PRO A 252 -0.75 18.18 0.64
CA PRO A 252 -1.44 17.40 -0.39
C PRO A 252 -0.50 16.57 -1.27
N SER A 253 0.81 16.88 -1.27
CA SER A 253 1.75 16.26 -2.21
C SER A 253 2.20 14.87 -1.77
N ARG A 254 1.94 13.89 -2.64
CA ARG A 254 2.44 12.50 -2.55
C ARG A 254 3.94 12.33 -2.77
N PHE A 255 4.66 13.41 -3.02
CA PHE A 255 6.10 13.40 -3.29
C PHE A 255 6.91 14.13 -2.21
N VAL A 256 6.27 14.59 -1.13
CA VAL A 256 6.93 15.33 -0.05
C VAL A 256 7.01 14.45 1.18
N ILE A 257 8.24 14.13 1.62
CA ILE A 257 8.52 13.37 2.85
C ILE A 257 7.75 13.98 4.03
N ILE A 258 6.95 13.14 4.68
CA ILE A 258 6.24 13.51 5.90
C ILE A 258 7.21 13.34 7.07
N ASP A 259 7.45 14.43 7.80
CA ASP A 259 8.35 14.42 8.96
C ASP A 259 7.77 13.59 10.12
N TYR A 260 8.57 12.68 10.68
CA TYR A 260 8.20 11.87 11.85
C TYR A 260 7.84 12.72 13.07
N ASP A 261 8.51 13.85 13.28
CA ASP A 261 8.19 14.76 14.37
C ASP A 261 6.81 15.40 14.16
N TRP A 262 6.45 15.68 12.91
CA TRP A 262 5.12 16.15 12.55
C TRP A 262 4.06 15.07 12.81
N ILE A 263 4.35 13.81 12.44
CA ILE A 263 3.44 12.68 12.70
C ILE A 263 3.21 12.48 14.20
N GLY A 264 4.27 12.54 15.00
CA GLY A 264 4.19 12.45 16.46
C GLY A 264 3.28 13.54 17.03
N ARG A 265 3.51 14.80 16.64
CA ARG A 265 2.69 15.93 17.07
C ARG A 265 1.21 15.78 16.70
N VAL A 266 0.91 15.37 15.46
CA VAL A 266 -0.47 15.19 14.99
C VAL A 266 -1.17 14.04 15.72
N ARG A 267 -0.50 12.89 15.87
CA ARG A 267 -1.05 11.76 16.60
C ARG A 267 -1.36 12.13 18.04
N ASP A 268 -0.39 12.70 18.74
CA ASP A 268 -0.51 13.05 20.17
C ASP A 268 -1.58 14.14 20.37
N PHE A 269 -1.68 15.09 19.44
CA PHE A 269 -2.73 16.11 19.43
C PHE A 269 -4.13 15.50 19.32
N TRP A 270 -4.37 14.61 18.35
CA TRP A 270 -5.69 14.01 18.17
C TRP A 270 -6.03 13.03 19.29
N GLU A 271 -5.08 12.24 19.78
CA GLU A 271 -5.29 11.39 20.96
C GLU A 271 -5.71 12.23 22.18
N ALA A 272 -5.06 13.38 22.41
CA ALA A 272 -5.44 14.30 23.48
C ALA A 272 -6.82 14.97 23.23
N ALA A 273 -7.15 15.32 21.98
CA ALA A 273 -8.42 15.94 21.62
C ALA A 273 -9.62 14.98 21.81
N PHE A 274 -9.47 13.72 21.40
CA PHE A 274 -10.49 12.68 21.58
C PHE A 274 -10.76 12.38 23.07
N VAL A 275 -9.72 12.38 23.91
CA VAL A 275 -9.87 12.22 25.37
C VAL A 275 -10.66 13.37 26.00
N ARG A 276 -10.57 14.58 25.44
CA ARG A 276 -11.20 15.79 26.03
C ARG A 276 -12.64 16.07 25.58
N GLN A 277 -13.03 15.72 24.34
CA GLN A 277 -14.33 16.15 23.78
C GLN A 277 -15.32 15.02 23.44
N GLY A 278 -14.90 13.76 23.43
CA GLY A 278 -15.71 12.68 22.83
C GLY A 278 -15.94 12.89 21.33
N ASP A 279 -16.83 12.11 20.70
CA ASP A 279 -17.06 12.07 19.23
C ASP A 279 -17.59 13.39 18.58
N LYS A 280 -17.60 14.52 19.29
CA LYS A 280 -18.10 15.83 18.80
C LYS A 280 -16.98 16.79 18.42
N LEU A 281 -15.98 16.32 17.66
CA LEU A 281 -14.89 17.17 17.20
C LEU A 281 -15.25 17.87 15.87
N ASP A 282 -15.34 19.20 15.88
CA ASP A 282 -15.33 20.01 14.66
C ASP A 282 -13.89 20.15 14.16
N VAL A 283 -13.59 19.34 13.14
CA VAL A 283 -12.26 19.22 12.53
C VAL A 283 -11.79 20.54 11.91
N MET A 284 -12.71 21.34 11.35
CA MET A 284 -12.34 22.58 10.66
C MET A 284 -12.03 23.70 11.66
N GLY A 285 -12.76 23.77 12.78
CA GLY A 285 -12.45 24.70 13.87
C GLY A 285 -11.11 24.40 14.56
N ILE A 286 -10.75 23.12 14.65
CA ILE A 286 -9.48 22.67 15.22
C ILE A 286 -8.29 22.92 14.29
N ILE A 287 -8.47 22.73 12.98
CA ILE A 287 -7.45 23.07 11.97
C ILE A 287 -7.12 24.57 12.03
N GLY A 288 -8.11 25.44 12.26
CA GLY A 288 -7.87 26.87 12.44
C GLY A 288 -7.01 27.19 13.67
N LEU A 289 -7.21 26.48 14.79
CA LEU A 289 -6.45 26.68 16.03
C LEU A 289 -5.04 26.07 16.02
N ALA A 290 -4.79 25.06 15.19
CA ALA A 290 -3.49 24.39 15.09
C ALA A 290 -2.53 25.07 14.08
N LEU A 291 -3.04 25.99 13.26
CA LEU A 291 -2.28 26.74 12.25
C LEU A 291 -2.01 28.20 12.65
N GLU A 292 -2.47 28.63 13.84
CA GLU A 292 -2.08 29.87 14.53
C GLU A 292 -0.95 29.60 15.54
#